data_AF-A0A3E4E9D1-F1
#
_entry.id   AF-A0A3E4E9D1-F1
#
_cell.length_a   1.000
_cell.length_b   1.000
_cell.length_c   1.000
_cell.angle_alpha   90.00
_cell.angle_beta   90.00
_cell.angle_gamma   90.00
#
_symmetry.space_group_name_H-M   'P 1'
#
loop_
_entity.id
_entity.type
_entity.pdbx_description
1 polymer ?
#
loop_
_entity_poly.entity_id
_entity_poly.type
_entity_poly.pdbx_seq_one_letter_code
_entity_poly.pdbx_strand_id
1 'polypeptide(L)'
;MSDIIIVDEEFKAVVEQIKTEGKETDEAVQKLIDVFTRITEEVAVEGSVAENFKLLLEELSSLKGQFTDIYSEAGTVVAEFIEAIDKVDDFLY
;
A
#
# COMPACT_ATOMS: atom_id res chain seq x y z
N MET A 1 -5.49 2.84 -35.34
CA MET A 1 -5.77 2.78 -33.88
C MET A 1 -5.46 1.35 -33.50
N SER A 2 -4.55 1.15 -32.56
CA SER A 2 -4.27 -0.20 -32.06
C SER A 2 -5.41 -0.52 -31.10
N ASP A 3 -6.27 -1.45 -31.47
CA ASP A 3 -7.27 -1.98 -30.55
C ASP A 3 -6.50 -2.60 -29.39
N ILE A 4 -6.58 -1.98 -28.21
CA ILE A 4 -5.99 -2.52 -26.99
C ILE A 4 -6.91 -3.67 -26.61
N ILE A 5 -6.57 -4.87 -27.05
CA ILE A 5 -7.18 -6.11 -26.55
C ILE A 5 -6.67 -6.27 -25.13
N ILE A 6 -7.45 -5.79 -24.17
CA ILE A 6 -7.17 -5.97 -22.75
C ILE A 6 -7.50 -7.42 -22.43
N VAL A 7 -6.48 -8.18 -22.03
CA VAL A 7 -6.67 -9.57 -21.58
C VAL A 7 -6.97 -9.52 -20.09
N ASP A 8 -8.21 -9.80 -19.70
CA ASP A 8 -8.70 -9.79 -18.30
C ASP A 8 -7.74 -10.42 -17.28
N GLU A 9 -7.01 -11.47 -17.70
CA GLU A 9 -6.05 -12.16 -16.84
C GLU A 9 -4.82 -11.32 -16.49
N GLU A 10 -4.28 -10.55 -17.45
CA GLU A 10 -3.12 -9.68 -17.20
C GLU A 10 -3.49 -8.54 -16.25
N PHE A 11 -4.70 -8.01 -16.36
CA PHE A 11 -5.18 -6.95 -15.49
C PHE A 11 -5.52 -7.44 -14.07
N LYS A 12 -6.11 -8.63 -13.94
CA LYS A 12 -6.30 -9.28 -12.63
C LYS A 12 -4.95 -9.51 -11.94
N ALA A 13 -3.92 -9.89 -12.69
CA ALA A 13 -2.57 -10.02 -12.16
C ALA A 13 -2.02 -8.69 -11.65
N VAL A 14 -2.24 -7.58 -12.35
CA VAL A 14 -1.86 -6.23 -11.90
C VAL A 14 -2.57 -5.84 -10.60
N VAL A 15 -3.88 -6.08 -10.49
CA VAL A 15 -4.65 -5.78 -9.26
C VAL A 15 -4.11 -6.58 -8.07
N GLU A 16 -3.83 -7.86 -8.26
CA GLU A 16 -3.26 -8.69 -7.19
C GLU A 16 -1.82 -8.30 -6.85
N GLN A 17 -1.04 -7.84 -7.83
CA GLN A 17 0.29 -7.28 -7.60
C GLN A 17 0.22 -6.01 -6.72
N ILE A 18 -0.67 -5.06 -7.05
CA ILE A 18 -0.89 -3.83 -6.27
C ILE A 18 -1.24 -4.16 -4.81
N LYS A 19 -2.14 -5.13 -4.57
CA LYS A 19 -2.49 -5.57 -3.21
C LYS A 19 -1.30 -6.22 -2.48
N THR A 20 -0.49 -6.98 -3.20
CA THR A 20 0.70 -7.64 -2.64
C THR A 20 1.74 -6.61 -2.23
N GLU A 21 2.04 -5.64 -3.09
CA GLU A 21 2.96 -4.54 -2.80
C GLU A 21 2.49 -3.70 -1.60
N GLY A 22 1.19 -3.48 -1.47
CA GLY A 22 0.63 -2.80 -0.29
C GLY A 22 0.89 -3.55 1.02
N LYS A 23 0.70 -4.87 1.04
CA LYS A 23 1.02 -5.71 2.20
C LYS A 23 2.51 -5.71 2.53
N GLU A 24 3.37 -5.88 1.53
CA GLU A 24 4.82 -5.87 1.73
C GLU A 24 5.31 -4.52 2.28
N THR A 25 4.71 -3.43 1.81
CA THR A 25 4.98 -2.07 2.33
C THR A 25 4.57 -1.94 3.79
N ASP A 26 3.39 -2.43 4.17
CA ASP A 26 2.91 -2.39 5.56
C ASP A 26 3.79 -3.25 6.50
N GLU A 27 4.23 -4.42 6.03
CA GLU A 27 5.19 -5.25 6.76
C GLU A 27 6.53 -4.55 6.95
N ALA A 28 7.02 -3.81 5.96
CA ALA A 28 8.24 -3.02 6.07
C ALA A 28 8.09 -1.88 7.10
N VAL A 29 6.94 -1.19 7.11
CA VAL A 29 6.61 -0.18 8.12
C VAL A 29 6.57 -0.81 9.52
N GLN A 30 5.95 -1.97 9.68
CA GLN A 30 5.92 -2.67 10.97
C GLN A 30 7.33 -3.03 11.46
N LYS A 31 8.20 -3.55 10.59
CA LYS A 31 9.60 -3.85 10.96
C LYS A 31 10.33 -2.59 11.41
N LEU A 32 10.04 -1.45 10.78
CA LEU A 32 10.63 -0.17 11.16
C LEU A 32 10.11 0.28 12.54
N ILE A 33 8.80 0.18 12.79
CA ILE A 33 8.20 0.44 14.11
C ILE A 33 8.88 -0.41 15.18
N ASP A 34 9.04 -1.72 14.95
CA ASP A 34 9.65 -2.63 15.93
C ASP A 34 11.09 -2.22 16.28
N VAL A 35 11.89 -1.82 15.28
CA VAL A 35 13.26 -1.31 15.49
C VAL A 35 13.23 -0.02 16.32
N PHE A 36 12.33 0.91 16.01
CA PHE A 36 12.22 2.18 16.72
C PHE A 36 11.71 2.00 18.16
N THR A 37 10.74 1.11 18.39
CA THR A 37 10.30 0.71 19.73
C THR A 37 11.48 0.16 20.54
N ARG A 38 12.28 -0.72 19.95
CA ARG A 38 13.47 -1.26 20.60
C ARG A 38 14.49 -0.19 20.97
N ILE A 39 14.70 0.81 20.11
CA ILE A 39 15.56 1.97 20.43
C ILE A 39 14.98 2.74 21.61
N THR A 40 13.66 3.00 21.64
CA THR A 40 13.04 3.75 22.74
C THR A 40 13.01 3.00 24.07
N GLU A 41 12.97 1.65 24.05
CA GLU A 41 12.82 0.82 25.25
C GLU A 41 14.14 0.24 25.77
N GLU A 42 15.04 -0.18 24.89
CA GLU A 42 16.29 -0.85 25.26
C GLU A 42 17.51 0.08 25.24
N VAL A 43 17.48 1.15 24.45
CA VAL A 43 18.57 2.13 24.39
C VAL A 43 18.17 3.30 25.29
N ALA A 44 18.95 3.55 26.34
CA ALA A 44 18.73 4.70 27.21
C ALA A 44 19.01 5.99 26.43
N VAL A 45 17.96 6.56 25.86
CA VAL A 45 17.97 7.89 25.24
C VAL A 45 17.33 8.84 26.25
N GLU A 46 18.07 9.84 26.72
CA GLU A 46 17.55 10.88 27.62
C GLU A 46 17.53 12.24 26.93
N GLY A 47 16.69 13.15 27.43
CA GLY A 47 16.57 14.51 26.92
C GLY A 47 15.86 14.60 25.56
N SER A 48 16.16 15.65 24.80
CA SER A 48 15.47 15.97 23.54
C SER A 48 15.60 14.89 22.46
N VAL A 49 16.64 14.07 22.51
CA VAL A 49 16.83 12.95 21.57
C VAL A 49 15.76 11.87 21.81
N ALA A 50 15.40 11.61 23.07
CA ALA A 50 14.36 10.65 23.43
C ALA A 50 12.97 11.11 22.97
N GLU A 51 12.67 12.40 23.12
CA GLU A 51 11.43 13.01 22.63
C GLU A 51 11.34 12.92 21.10
N ASN A 52 12.43 13.20 20.38
CA ASN A 52 12.47 13.06 18.93
C ASN A 52 12.22 11.62 18.47
N PHE A 53 12.76 10.62 19.17
CA PHE A 53 12.49 9.21 18.87
C PHE A 53 11.03 8.83 19.11
N LYS A 54 10.39 9.36 20.17
CA LYS A 54 8.97 9.13 20.43
C LYS A 54 8.08 9.76 19.36
N LEU A 55 8.36 10.99 18.96
CA LEU A 55 7.64 11.66 17.87
C LEU A 55 7.76 10.87 16.56
N LEU A 56 8.98 10.41 16.24
CA LEU A 56 9.21 9.60 15.04
C LEU A 56 8.49 8.24 15.12
N LEU A 57 8.44 7.61 16.30
CA LEU A 57 7.68 6.37 16.50
C LEU A 57 6.17 6.60 16.34
N GLU A 58 5.63 7.73 16.83
CA GLU A 58 4.22 8.11 16.62
C GLU A 58 3.91 8.35 15.14
N GLU A 59 4.76 9.09 14.43
CA GLU A 59 4.63 9.30 12.98
C GLU A 59 4.64 7.97 12.22
N LEU A 60 5.62 7.09 12.49
CA LEU A 60 5.70 5.77 11.87
C LEU A 60 4.48 4.90 12.19
N SER A 61 4.01 4.93 13.43
CA SER A 61 2.81 4.19 13.85
C SER A 61 1.55 4.71 13.15
N SER A 62 1.50 6.02 12.85
CA SER A 62 0.38 6.59 12.10
C SER A 62 0.32 6.09 10.66
N LEU A 63 1.48 5.80 10.04
CA LEU A 63 1.59 5.32 8.65
C LEU A 63 1.17 3.85 8.50
N LYS A 64 1.15 3.09 9.59
CA LYS A 64 0.71 1.69 9.59
C LYS A 64 -0.73 1.57 9.08
N GLY A 65 -0.96 0.64 8.16
CA GLY A 65 -2.25 0.40 7.53
C GLY A 65 -2.63 1.39 6.43
N GLN A 66 -2.12 2.63 6.46
CA GLN A 66 -2.46 3.64 5.45
C GLN A 66 -2.05 3.21 4.03
N PHE A 67 -0.89 2.55 3.90
CA PHE A 67 -0.46 2.04 2.60
C PHE A 67 -1.42 0.95 2.10
N THR A 68 -1.79 -0.02 2.94
CA THR A 68 -2.78 -1.05 2.58
C THR A 68 -4.08 -0.43 2.08
N ASP A 69 -4.56 0.63 2.74
CA ASP A 69 -5.78 1.33 2.32
C ASP A 69 -5.61 1.98 0.94
N ILE A 70 -4.52 2.73 0.73
CA ILE A 70 -4.20 3.37 -0.57
C ILE A 70 -4.10 2.34 -1.70
N TYR A 71 -3.36 1.26 -1.48
CA TYR A 71 -3.19 0.20 -2.49
C TYR A 71 -4.49 -0.56 -2.74
N SER A 72 -5.35 -0.73 -1.73
CA SER A 72 -6.69 -1.32 -1.91
C SER A 72 -7.62 -0.42 -2.72
N GLU A 73 -7.59 0.89 -2.47
CA GLU A 73 -8.35 1.87 -3.24
C GLU A 73 -7.87 1.91 -4.70
N ALA A 74 -6.55 1.95 -4.92
CA ALA A 74 -5.97 1.86 -6.27
C ALA A 74 -6.39 0.57 -6.99
N GLY A 75 -6.35 -0.57 -6.31
CA GLY A 75 -6.81 -1.85 -6.86
C GLY A 75 -8.31 -1.83 -7.21
N THR A 76 -9.13 -1.10 -6.45
CA THR A 76 -10.57 -0.97 -6.70
C THR A 76 -10.82 -0.10 -7.94
N VAL A 77 -10.14 1.04 -8.06
CA VAL A 77 -10.24 1.92 -9.23
C VAL A 77 -9.81 1.18 -10.51
N VAL A 78 -8.74 0.38 -10.44
CA VAL A 78 -8.30 -0.44 -11.58
C VAL A 78 -9.37 -1.49 -11.93
N ALA A 79 -9.99 -2.13 -10.94
CA ALA A 79 -11.08 -3.08 -11.18
C ALA A 79 -12.32 -2.43 -11.83
N GLU A 80 -12.74 -1.26 -11.35
CA GLU A 80 -13.86 -0.49 -11.91
C GLU A 80 -13.57 -0.04 -13.35
N PHE A 81 -12.33 0.36 -13.64
CA PHE A 81 -11.91 0.72 -14.98
C PHE A 81 -12.02 -0.46 -15.96
N ILE A 82 -11.68 -1.67 -15.52
CA ILE A 82 -11.83 -2.91 -16.33
C ILE A 82 -13.30 -3.18 -16.60
N GLU A 83 -14.16 -3.17 -15.58
CA GLU A 83 -15.59 -3.39 -15.77
C GLU A 83 -16.23 -2.37 -16.74
N ALA A 84 -15.73 -1.13 -16.75
CA ALA A 84 -16.18 -0.12 -17.69
C ALA A 84 -15.77 -0.44 -19.13
N ILE A 85 -14.59 -1.01 -19.34
CA ILE A 85 -14.11 -1.44 -20.66
C ILE A 85 -14.91 -2.63 -21.16
N ASP A 86 -15.10 -3.66 -20.34
CA ASP A 86 -15.88 -4.85 -20.70
C ASP A 86 -17.29 -4.48 -21.15
N LYS A 87 -17.96 -3.56 -20.43
CA LYS A 87 -19.30 -3.08 -20.79
C LYS A 87 -19.34 -2.33 -22.13
N VAL A 88 -18.25 -1.65 -22.50
CA VAL A 88 -18.16 -0.93 -23.78
C VAL A 88 -17.90 -1.91 -24.92
N ASP A 89 -17.08 -2.94 -24.69
CA ASP A 89 -16.79 -3.99 -25.66
C ASP A 89 -18.03 -4.88 -25.92
N ASP A 90 -18.78 -5.23 -24.87
CA ASP A 90 -20.07 -5.94 -24.96
C ASP A 90 -21.15 -5.15 -25.74
N PHE A 91 -21.04 -3.82 -25.85
CA PHE A 91 -21.99 -2.98 -26.58
C PHE A 91 -21.64 -2.86 -28.08
N LEU A 92 -20.45 -3.29 -28.48
CA LEU A 92 -19.94 -3.22 -29.86
C LEU A 92 -20.15 -4.54 -30.65
N TYR A 93 -20.71 -5.58 -30.01
CA TYR A 93 -21.15 -6.85 -30.61
C TYR A 93 -22.67 -7.03 -30.55
#